data_AF-A0A2E5JK83-F1
#
_entry.id   AF-A0A2E5JK83-F1
#
_cell.length_a   1.000
_cell.length_b   1.000
_cell.length_c   1.000
_cell.angle_alpha   90.00
_cell.angle_beta   90.00
_cell.angle_gamma   90.00
#
_symmetry.space_group_name_H-M   'P 1'
#
loop_
_entity.id
_entity.type
_entity.pdbx_description
1 polymer ?
#
loop_
_entity_poly.entity_id
_entity_poly.type
_entity_poly.pdbx_seq_one_letter_code
_entity_poly.pdbx_strand_id
1 'polypeptide(L)'
;MSWEFANPYFASQSRENLEINFNKLTSRNRFYYPDGNFVFALSISSGIQKNFADELQRDSSGALVRGSDGNPLTKGYIPSIKVFRLDGIDNVRGFGDDEINRLPIGLDIGELRIQDTVTFINYKFEPRYYFSDLVALGVFFDAAGIYVNHFTPLDVRTAVGLSAKLVTPVGSLDFDYGVKLRRQRYASGQRESFGRFHLSIGSF
;
A
#
# COMPACT_ATOMS: atom_id res chain seq x y z
N MET A 1 10.59 -8.84 8.51
CA MET A 1 9.20 -9.37 8.54
C MET A 1 8.52 -8.84 9.79
N SER A 2 7.22 -8.55 9.74
CA SER A 2 6.42 -8.12 10.88
C SER A 2 5.05 -8.81 10.83
N TRP A 3 4.59 -9.29 11.99
CA TRP A 3 3.31 -9.97 12.15
C TRP A 3 2.53 -9.31 13.29
N GLU A 4 1.33 -8.83 12.98
CA GLU A 4 0.36 -8.27 13.93
C GLU A 4 -0.83 -9.21 14.04
N PHE A 5 -1.26 -9.47 15.28
CA PHE A 5 -2.44 -10.23 15.63
C PHE A 5 -3.39 -9.31 16.39
N ALA A 6 -4.62 -9.15 15.88
CA ALA A 6 -5.70 -8.53 16.61
C ALA A 6 -6.75 -9.62 16.85
N ASN A 7 -7.04 -9.92 18.11
CA ASN A 7 -8.00 -10.95 18.47
C ASN A 7 -8.66 -10.60 19.82
N PRO A 8 -9.96 -10.92 20.01
CA PRO A 8 -10.65 -10.68 21.29
C PRO A 8 -9.95 -11.29 22.51
N TYR A 9 -9.28 -12.44 22.37
CA TYR A 9 -8.47 -13.05 23.45
C TYR A 9 -7.29 -12.17 23.90
N PHE A 10 -6.83 -11.26 23.04
CA PHE A 10 -5.79 -10.27 23.33
C PHE A 10 -6.38 -8.87 23.58
N ALA A 11 -7.58 -8.79 24.15
CA ALA A 11 -8.28 -7.55 24.48
C ALA A 11 -8.65 -6.66 23.27
N SER A 12 -8.71 -7.22 22.06
CA SER A 12 -9.31 -6.52 20.92
C SER A 12 -10.83 -6.38 21.10
N GLN A 13 -11.42 -5.36 20.49
CA GLN A 13 -12.83 -5.06 20.67
C GLN A 13 -13.73 -6.21 20.17
N SER A 14 -14.61 -6.68 21.06
CA SER A 14 -15.71 -7.60 20.73
C SER A 14 -16.99 -7.09 21.41
N ARG A 15 -17.98 -6.75 20.59
CA ARG A 15 -19.32 -6.30 20.98
C ARG A 15 -20.35 -6.95 20.06
N GLU A 16 -21.63 -6.86 20.42
CA GLU A 16 -22.75 -7.47 19.70
C GLU A 16 -22.72 -7.21 18.17
N ASN A 17 -22.28 -6.01 17.76
CA ASN A 17 -22.26 -5.59 16.35
C ASN A 17 -20.86 -5.34 15.77
N LEU A 18 -19.80 -5.65 16.51
CA LEU A 18 -18.42 -5.44 16.04
C LEU A 18 -17.44 -6.40 16.70
N GLU A 19 -16.76 -7.21 15.89
CA GLU A 19 -15.61 -8.01 16.32
C GLU A 19 -14.36 -7.60 15.54
N ILE A 20 -13.26 -7.35 16.24
CA ILE A 20 -11.95 -7.14 15.61
C ILE A 20 -11.11 -8.40 15.81
N ASN A 21 -11.00 -9.17 14.74
CA ASN A 21 -10.24 -10.41 14.71
C ASN A 21 -9.52 -10.55 13.36
N PHE A 22 -8.27 -10.11 13.26
CA PHE A 22 -7.51 -10.18 12.01
C PHE A 22 -6.03 -10.45 12.26
N ASN A 23 -5.37 -11.04 11.26
CA ASN A 23 -3.91 -11.12 11.22
C ASN A 23 -3.37 -10.28 10.07
N LYS A 24 -2.22 -9.65 10.31
CA LYS A 24 -1.49 -8.84 9.32
C LYS A 24 -0.04 -9.30 9.28
N LEU A 25 0.39 -9.81 8.15
CA LEU A 25 1.78 -10.19 7.90
C LEU A 25 2.37 -9.26 6.85
N THR A 26 3.55 -8.73 7.10
CA THR A 26 4.31 -7.90 6.14
C THR A 26 5.75 -8.35 6.02
N SER A 27 6.24 -8.35 4.79
CA SER A 27 7.63 -8.57 4.44
C SER A 27 8.14 -7.36 3.69
N ARG A 28 9.30 -6.85 4.07
CA ARG A 28 9.97 -5.73 3.39
C ARG A 28 11.44 -6.07 3.30
N ASN A 29 11.94 -6.18 2.09
CA ASN A 29 13.32 -6.54 1.82
C ASN A 29 13.94 -5.43 0.98
N ARG A 30 15.17 -5.06 1.33
CA ARG A 30 15.95 -4.05 0.61
C ARG A 30 17.32 -4.63 0.32
N PHE A 31 17.75 -4.50 -0.92
CA PHE A 31 19.02 -4.98 -1.39
C PHE A 31 19.75 -3.80 -2.02
N TYR A 32 21.03 -3.66 -1.67
CA TYR A 32 21.91 -2.63 -2.19
C TYR A 32 23.15 -3.33 -2.74
N TYR A 33 23.39 -3.17 -4.04
CA TYR A 33 24.56 -3.71 -4.70
C TYR A 33 25.43 -2.56 -5.21
N PRO A 34 26.54 -2.24 -4.53
CA PRO A 34 27.48 -1.21 -4.97
C PRO A 34 28.39 -1.74 -6.08
N ASP A 35 28.62 -0.92 -7.11
CA ASP A 35 29.56 -1.14 -8.21
C ASP A 35 30.22 0.19 -8.59
N GLY A 36 31.42 0.44 -8.06
CA GLY A 36 32.10 1.72 -8.20
C GLY A 36 31.27 2.89 -7.63
N ASN A 37 30.99 3.89 -8.47
CA ASN A 37 30.14 5.03 -8.12
C ASN A 37 28.64 4.75 -8.29
N PHE A 38 28.27 3.55 -8.74
CA PHE A 38 26.88 3.14 -8.85
C PHE A 38 26.45 2.31 -7.65
N VAL A 39 25.19 2.47 -7.23
CA VAL A 39 24.52 1.58 -6.30
C VAL A 39 23.18 1.19 -6.88
N PHE A 40 22.97 -0.10 -7.08
CA PHE A 40 21.67 -0.64 -7.48
C PHE A 40 20.86 -0.93 -6.22
N ALA A 41 19.81 -0.14 -6.01
CA ALA A 41 18.88 -0.33 -4.90
C ALA A 41 17.62 -1.05 -5.38
N LEU A 42 17.27 -2.16 -4.73
CA LEU A 42 16.06 -2.93 -4.99
C LEU A 42 15.26 -3.05 -3.68
N SER A 43 13.97 -2.73 -3.70
CA SER A 43 13.04 -2.98 -2.61
C SER A 43 11.89 -3.86 -3.08
N ILE A 44 11.59 -4.88 -2.29
CA ILE A 44 10.43 -5.75 -2.49
C ILE A 44 9.68 -5.81 -1.16
N SER A 45 8.47 -5.28 -1.17
CA SER A 45 7.55 -5.28 -0.04
C SER A 45 6.27 -6.01 -0.42
N SER A 46 5.75 -6.81 0.51
CA SER A 46 4.47 -7.49 0.34
C SER A 46 3.77 -7.64 1.68
N GLY A 47 2.44 -7.75 1.64
CA GLY A 47 1.66 -8.00 2.83
C GLY A 47 0.37 -8.74 2.56
N ILE A 48 -0.08 -9.46 3.58
CA ILE A 48 -1.37 -10.14 3.61
C ILE A 48 -2.07 -9.81 4.93
N GLN A 49 -3.34 -9.47 4.82
CA GLN A 49 -4.26 -9.18 5.90
C GLN A 49 -5.46 -10.09 5.75
N LYS A 50 -5.81 -10.81 6.81
CA LYS A 50 -6.95 -11.73 6.81
C LYS A 50 -7.82 -11.46 8.03
N ASN A 51 -9.10 -11.21 7.81
CA ASN A 51 -10.13 -11.20 8.83
C ASN A 51 -10.53 -12.63 9.20
N PHE A 52 -10.71 -12.89 10.48
CA PHE A 52 -11.16 -14.15 11.06
C PHE A 52 -12.51 -14.04 11.76
N ALA A 53 -13.09 -12.83 11.84
CA ALA A 53 -14.46 -12.65 12.30
C ALA A 53 -15.44 -12.97 11.16
N ASP A 54 -15.78 -14.25 11.02
CA ASP A 54 -16.62 -14.83 9.97
C ASP A 54 -18.11 -14.93 10.34
N GLU A 55 -18.47 -14.64 11.60
CA GLU A 55 -19.86 -14.62 12.05
C GLU A 55 -20.69 -13.62 11.23
N LEU A 56 -21.77 -14.09 10.61
CA LEU A 56 -22.66 -13.24 9.81
C LEU A 56 -23.51 -12.35 10.70
N GLN A 57 -23.60 -11.07 10.35
CA GLN A 57 -24.43 -10.09 11.03
C GLN A 57 -25.91 -10.35 10.75
N ARG A 58 -26.71 -10.38 11.81
CA ARG A 58 -28.16 -10.52 11.76
C ARG A 58 -28.84 -9.28 12.33
N ASP A 59 -30.00 -8.93 11.78
CA ASP A 59 -30.82 -7.86 12.32
C ASP A 59 -31.68 -8.34 13.50
N SER A 60 -32.48 -7.44 14.08
CA SER A 60 -33.38 -7.75 15.21
C SER A 60 -34.48 -8.75 14.86
N SER A 61 -34.72 -9.04 13.58
CA SER A 61 -35.65 -10.06 13.10
C SER A 61 -34.99 -11.41 12.84
N GLY A 62 -33.66 -11.50 12.99
CA GLY A 62 -32.86 -12.70 12.71
C GLY A 62 -32.47 -12.87 11.23
N ALA A 63 -32.85 -11.93 10.36
CA ALA A 63 -32.50 -11.93 8.95
C ALA A 63 -31.05 -11.47 8.75
N LEU A 64 -30.39 -11.94 7.68
CA LEU A 64 -29.02 -11.57 7.36
C LEU A 64 -28.97 -10.11 6.89
N VAL A 65 -28.12 -9.32 7.52
CA VAL A 65 -27.81 -7.96 7.04
C VAL A 65 -26.97 -8.09 5.78
N ARG A 66 -27.37 -7.42 4.69
CA ARG A 66 -26.65 -7.42 3.42
C ARG A 66 -26.03 -6.06 3.14
N GLY A 67 -24.84 -6.09 2.54
CA GLY A 67 -24.15 -4.90 2.05
C GLY A 67 -24.80 -4.31 0.80
N SER A 68 -24.27 -3.16 0.37
CA SER A 68 -24.65 -2.51 -0.90
C SER A 68 -24.33 -3.35 -2.13
N ASP A 69 -23.43 -4.33 -2.00
CA ASP A 69 -23.05 -5.32 -3.00
C ASP A 69 -23.98 -6.56 -3.01
N GLY A 70 -24.95 -6.62 -2.10
CA GLY A 70 -25.88 -7.74 -1.95
C GLY A 70 -25.30 -8.94 -1.17
N ASN A 71 -24.03 -8.90 -0.75
CA ASN A 71 -23.42 -9.97 0.03
C ASN A 71 -23.78 -9.84 1.52
N PRO A 72 -23.91 -10.96 2.26
CA PRO A 72 -24.08 -10.92 3.71
C PRO A 72 -22.90 -10.18 4.38
N LEU A 73 -23.20 -9.35 5.36
CA LEU A 73 -22.17 -8.70 6.16
C LEU A 73 -21.71 -9.63 7.27
N THR A 74 -20.40 -9.65 7.53
CA THR A 74 -19.82 -10.24 8.73
C THR A 74 -19.87 -9.22 9.86
N LYS A 75 -20.00 -9.70 11.10
CA LYS A 75 -19.97 -8.89 12.32
C LYS A 75 -18.63 -8.19 12.51
N GLY A 76 -17.54 -8.85 12.11
CA GLY A 76 -16.21 -8.25 12.09
C GLY A 76 -15.70 -7.95 10.70
N TYR A 77 -14.79 -6.99 10.62
CA TYR A 77 -14.13 -6.54 9.41
C TYR A 77 -12.79 -5.91 9.79
N ILE A 78 -11.89 -5.78 8.83
CA ILE A 78 -10.61 -5.09 9.07
C ILE A 78 -10.90 -3.59 9.22
N PRO A 79 -10.57 -2.96 10.36
CA PRO A 79 -10.82 -1.52 10.55
C PRO A 79 -10.12 -0.69 9.47
N SER A 80 -10.79 0.31 8.90
CA SER A 80 -10.27 1.13 7.80
C SER A 80 -8.90 1.76 8.09
N ILE A 81 -8.68 2.21 9.34
CA ILE A 81 -7.40 2.75 9.81
C ILE A 81 -6.26 1.71 9.86
N LYS A 82 -6.57 0.42 9.82
CA LYS A 82 -5.62 -0.70 9.87
C LYS A 82 -5.35 -1.32 8.50
N VAL A 83 -6.21 -1.09 7.52
CA VAL A 83 -6.07 -1.61 6.15
C VAL A 83 -4.76 -1.16 5.54
N PHE A 84 -4.14 -2.01 4.72
CA PHE A 84 -2.95 -1.64 3.97
C PHE A 84 -3.18 -0.42 3.07
N ARG A 85 -2.18 0.46 3.06
CA ARG A 85 -2.07 1.58 2.15
C ARG A 85 -0.65 1.60 1.58
N LEU A 86 -0.53 2.00 0.32
CA LEU A 86 0.73 2.24 -0.38
C LEU A 86 1.17 3.69 -0.11
N ASP A 87 1.44 3.98 1.17
CA ASP A 87 1.90 5.27 1.67
C ASP A 87 3.14 5.10 2.56
N GLY A 88 3.75 6.22 2.95
CA GLY A 88 4.95 6.24 3.76
C GLY A 88 6.08 5.40 3.17
N ILE A 89 6.46 4.33 3.86
CA ILE A 89 7.53 3.41 3.46
C ILE A 89 7.19 2.58 2.22
N ASP A 90 5.90 2.30 2.01
CA ASP A 90 5.39 1.52 0.88
C ASP A 90 4.77 2.44 -0.19
N ASN A 91 5.17 3.72 -0.21
CA ASN A 91 4.75 4.66 -1.24
C ASN A 91 5.17 4.21 -2.65
N VAL A 92 4.53 4.80 -3.66
CA VAL A 92 4.88 4.61 -5.08
C VAL A 92 5.13 5.99 -5.66
N ARG A 93 6.40 6.31 -5.96
CA ARG A 93 6.78 7.64 -6.42
C ARG A 93 6.09 7.95 -7.75
N GLY A 94 5.54 9.16 -7.85
CA GLY A 94 4.77 9.61 -9.01
C GLY A 94 3.26 9.47 -8.87
N PHE A 95 2.76 8.82 -7.81
CA PHE A 95 1.33 8.76 -7.47
C PHE A 95 1.00 9.56 -6.23
N GLY A 96 -0.19 10.16 -6.19
CA GLY A 96 -0.77 10.62 -4.92
C GLY A 96 -1.29 9.48 -4.06
N ASP A 97 -1.29 9.69 -2.74
CA ASP A 97 -1.84 8.73 -1.77
C ASP A 97 -3.32 8.43 -2.05
N ASP A 98 -4.06 9.44 -2.53
CA ASP A 98 -5.46 9.36 -2.93
C ASP A 98 -5.66 8.69 -4.29
N GLU A 99 -4.59 8.48 -5.06
CA GLU A 99 -4.66 7.84 -6.37
C GLU A 99 -4.25 6.37 -6.25
N ILE A 100 -3.08 6.08 -5.68
CA ILE A 100 -2.50 4.73 -5.66
C ILE A 100 -3.32 3.72 -4.86
N ASN A 101 -4.04 4.19 -3.84
CA ASN A 101 -4.86 3.37 -2.94
C ASN A 101 -6.30 3.13 -3.44
N ARG A 102 -6.65 3.65 -4.62
CA ARG A 102 -7.96 3.39 -5.23
C ARG A 102 -8.02 2.02 -5.89
N LEU A 103 -9.12 1.32 -5.67
CA LEU A 103 -9.44 0.06 -6.35
C LEU A 103 -10.08 0.33 -7.73
N PRO A 104 -10.20 -0.70 -8.60
CA PRO A 104 -10.81 -0.55 -9.93
C PRO A 104 -12.23 0.03 -9.94
N ILE A 105 -12.96 -0.11 -8.83
CA ILE A 105 -14.29 0.48 -8.61
C ILE A 105 -14.25 2.01 -8.35
N GLY A 106 -13.06 2.61 -8.29
CA GLY A 106 -12.84 4.05 -8.12
C GLY A 106 -12.83 4.57 -6.69
N LEU A 107 -13.16 3.71 -5.71
CA LEU A 107 -13.16 4.03 -4.28
C LEU A 107 -11.77 3.80 -3.67
N ASP A 108 -11.40 4.65 -2.71
CA ASP A 108 -10.21 4.44 -1.88
C ASP A 108 -10.42 3.23 -0.97
N ILE A 109 -9.37 2.44 -0.76
CA ILE A 109 -9.48 1.23 0.06
C ILE A 109 -9.91 1.51 1.52
N GLY A 110 -9.59 2.69 2.05
CA GLY A 110 -10.00 3.13 3.39
C GLY A 110 -11.49 3.44 3.51
N GLU A 111 -12.20 3.62 2.39
CA GLU A 111 -13.66 3.82 2.37
C GLU A 111 -14.43 2.49 2.31
N LEU A 112 -13.72 1.37 2.08
CA LEU A 112 -14.33 0.06 1.89
C LEU A 112 -14.36 -0.74 3.20
N ARG A 113 -15.51 -1.38 3.45
CA ARG A 113 -15.62 -2.39 4.50
C ARG A 113 -15.00 -3.69 4.02
N ILE A 114 -13.76 -3.97 4.45
CA ILE A 114 -13.07 -5.19 4.05
C ILE A 114 -13.39 -6.33 5.02
N GLN A 115 -14.15 -7.31 4.53
CA GLN A 115 -14.68 -8.42 5.34
C GLN A 115 -13.80 -9.66 5.34
N ASP A 116 -12.86 -9.79 4.39
CA ASP A 116 -12.09 -11.01 4.23
C ASP A 116 -10.58 -10.75 4.11
N THR A 117 -10.05 -10.53 2.91
CA THR A 117 -8.61 -10.49 2.68
C THR A 117 -8.17 -9.21 1.98
N VAL A 118 -7.08 -8.60 2.43
CA VAL A 118 -6.33 -7.55 1.69
C VAL A 118 -4.91 -8.02 1.48
N THR A 119 -4.40 -7.88 0.27
CA THR A 119 -2.98 -8.10 -0.03
C THR A 119 -2.39 -6.88 -0.70
N PHE A 120 -1.09 -6.65 -0.51
CA PHE A 120 -0.36 -5.67 -1.31
C PHE A 120 0.96 -6.23 -1.78
N ILE A 121 1.46 -5.66 -2.86
CA ILE A 121 2.83 -5.86 -3.34
C ILE A 121 3.39 -4.53 -3.81
N ASN A 122 4.66 -4.28 -3.55
CA ASN A 122 5.39 -3.09 -3.96
C ASN A 122 6.83 -3.48 -4.33
N TYR A 123 7.23 -3.08 -5.53
CA TYR A 123 8.55 -3.25 -6.09
C TYR A 123 9.13 -1.86 -6.38
N LYS A 124 10.35 -1.61 -5.91
CA LYS A 124 11.10 -0.40 -6.24
C LYS A 124 12.48 -0.77 -6.73
N PHE A 125 12.88 -0.22 -7.86
CA PHE A 125 14.23 -0.38 -8.39
C PHE A 125 14.81 0.99 -8.69
N GLU A 126 16.00 1.27 -8.19
CA GLU A 126 16.66 2.56 -8.33
C GLU A 126 18.18 2.38 -8.43
N PRO A 127 18.74 2.34 -9.65
CA PRO A 127 20.15 2.60 -9.87
C PRO A 127 20.48 4.06 -9.52
N ARG A 128 21.48 4.24 -8.66
CA ARG A 128 21.95 5.54 -8.17
C ARG A 128 23.39 5.74 -8.58
N TYR A 129 23.73 6.93 -9.07
CA TYR A 129 25.09 7.37 -9.30
C TYR A 129 25.47 8.40 -8.24
N TYR A 130 26.56 8.14 -7.51
CA TYR A 130 27.10 9.03 -6.49
C TYR A 130 28.17 9.95 -7.12
N PHE A 131 27.91 11.25 -7.08
CA PHE A 131 28.90 12.27 -7.47
C PHE A 131 29.89 12.54 -6.34
N SER A 132 29.43 12.35 -5.11
CA SER A 132 30.18 12.45 -3.87
C SER A 132 29.46 11.64 -2.79
N ASP A 133 30.04 11.59 -1.60
CA ASP A 133 29.40 10.96 -0.43
C ASP A 133 28.11 11.67 0.00
N LEU A 134 27.89 12.90 -0.48
CA LEU A 134 26.76 13.74 -0.10
C LEU A 134 25.65 13.78 -1.15
N VAL A 135 25.96 13.53 -2.43
CA VAL A 135 25.02 13.74 -3.53
C VAL A 135 24.95 12.53 -4.43
N ALA A 136 23.73 12.02 -4.62
CA ALA A 136 23.44 10.98 -5.59
C ALA A 136 22.27 11.38 -6.50
N LEU A 137 22.32 10.96 -7.76
CA LEU A 137 21.19 10.99 -8.67
C LEU A 137 20.79 9.58 -9.03
N GLY A 138 19.50 9.32 -9.13
CA GLY A 138 18.97 8.03 -9.53
C GLY A 138 17.90 8.16 -10.61
N VAL A 139 17.77 7.10 -11.40
CA VAL A 139 16.53 6.83 -12.13
C VAL A 139 15.80 5.74 -11.38
N PHE A 140 14.48 5.79 -11.32
CA PHE A 140 13.71 4.75 -10.62
C PHE A 140 12.60 4.17 -11.47
N PHE A 141 12.22 2.95 -11.10
CA PHE A 141 11.01 2.26 -11.51
C PHE A 141 10.32 1.74 -10.26
N ASP A 142 9.08 2.18 -10.04
CA ASP A 142 8.23 1.74 -8.94
C ASP A 142 7.00 1.05 -9.50
N ALA A 143 6.59 -0.06 -8.89
CA ALA A 143 5.44 -0.85 -9.29
C ALA A 143 4.73 -1.41 -8.06
N ALA A 144 3.45 -1.14 -7.88
CA ALA A 144 2.70 -1.68 -6.73
C ALA A 144 1.22 -1.88 -7.02
N GLY A 145 0.59 -2.71 -6.19
CA GLY A 145 -0.85 -2.93 -6.22
C GLY A 145 -1.37 -3.35 -4.86
N ILE A 146 -2.61 -2.97 -4.56
CA ILE A 146 -3.39 -3.46 -3.42
C ILE A 146 -4.61 -4.19 -3.97
N TYR A 147 -4.90 -5.36 -3.40
CA TYR A 147 -5.93 -6.27 -3.87
C TYR A 147 -6.84 -6.67 -2.70
N VAL A 148 -8.14 -6.76 -2.96
CA VAL A 148 -9.16 -7.17 -2.00
C VAL A 148 -9.77 -8.49 -2.45
N ASN A 149 -9.68 -9.51 -1.61
CA ASN A 149 -10.21 -10.87 -1.83
C ASN A 149 -9.62 -11.62 -3.04
N HIS A 150 -8.57 -11.08 -3.66
CA HIS A 150 -7.80 -11.73 -4.71
C HIS A 150 -6.33 -11.30 -4.60
N PHE A 151 -5.46 -11.93 -5.39
CA PHE A 151 -4.04 -11.57 -5.47
C PHE A 151 -3.55 -11.74 -6.91
N THR A 152 -3.23 -10.63 -7.57
CA THR A 152 -2.73 -10.59 -8.95
C THR A 152 -1.41 -9.83 -9.00
N PRO A 153 -0.29 -10.42 -8.57
CA PRO A 153 0.97 -9.70 -8.30
C PRO A 153 1.60 -9.00 -9.51
N LEU A 154 1.17 -9.33 -10.72
CA LEU A 154 1.65 -8.72 -11.96
C LEU A 154 0.73 -7.60 -12.47
N ASP A 155 -0.50 -7.48 -11.95
CA ASP A 155 -1.41 -6.40 -12.30
C ASP A 155 -1.18 -5.19 -11.38
N VAL A 156 -0.04 -4.55 -11.60
CA VAL A 156 0.47 -3.48 -10.76
C VAL A 156 0.43 -2.13 -11.49
N ARG A 157 0.35 -1.08 -10.70
CA ARG A 157 0.45 0.29 -11.14
C ARG A 157 1.90 0.71 -11.14
N THR A 158 2.35 1.32 -12.22
CA THR A 158 3.77 1.55 -12.48
C THR A 158 4.09 3.02 -12.74
N ALA A 159 5.25 3.44 -12.26
CA ALA A 159 5.81 4.76 -12.48
C ALA A 159 7.34 4.68 -12.67
N VAL A 160 7.86 5.66 -13.39
CA VAL A 160 9.31 5.88 -13.56
C VAL A 160 9.64 7.33 -13.26
N GLY A 161 10.87 7.60 -12.88
CA GLY A 161 11.24 8.98 -12.59
C GLY A 161 12.71 9.19 -12.30
N LEU A 162 12.97 10.41 -11.84
CA LEU A 162 14.29 10.87 -11.42
C LEU A 162 14.26 11.14 -9.91
N SER A 163 15.37 10.82 -9.27
CA SER A 163 15.61 10.96 -7.84
C SER A 163 16.89 11.77 -7.67
N ALA A 164 16.85 12.81 -6.85
CA ALA A 164 18.04 13.50 -6.37
C ALA A 164 18.12 13.33 -4.85
N LYS A 165 19.25 12.83 -4.35
CA LYS A 165 19.45 12.55 -2.93
C LYS A 165 20.57 13.41 -2.39
N LEU A 166 20.29 14.12 -1.31
CA LEU A 166 21.26 14.87 -0.52
C LEU A 166 21.41 14.20 0.85
N VAL A 167 22.56 13.56 1.10
CA VAL A 167 22.85 12.90 2.37
C VAL A 167 23.13 13.97 3.43
N THR A 168 22.31 13.99 4.47
CA THR A 168 22.46 14.89 5.62
C THR A 168 22.70 14.09 6.91
N PRO A 169 23.14 14.72 8.02
CA PRO A 169 23.35 14.03 9.29
C PRO A 169 22.12 13.31 9.85
N VAL A 170 20.91 13.72 9.46
CA VAL A 170 19.64 13.14 9.95
C VAL A 170 19.02 12.13 8.97
N GLY A 171 19.69 11.85 7.85
CA GLY A 171 19.21 10.99 6.77
C GLY A 171 19.32 11.66 5.39
N SER A 172 19.00 10.93 4.34
CA SER A 172 18.96 11.51 2.99
C SER A 172 17.70 12.35 2.79
N LEU A 173 17.85 13.55 2.23
CA LEU A 173 16.76 14.31 1.65
C LEU A 173 16.58 13.87 0.21
N ASP A 174 15.44 13.26 -0.08
CA ASP A 174 15.15 12.66 -1.36
C ASP A 174 14.12 13.51 -2.10
N PHE A 175 14.49 13.99 -3.29
CA PHE A 175 13.67 14.79 -4.18
C PHE A 175 13.34 13.95 -5.41
N ASP A 176 12.12 13.43 -5.45
CA ASP A 176 11.69 12.50 -6.49
C ASP A 176 10.63 13.14 -7.38
N TYR A 177 10.78 13.01 -8.69
CA TYR A 177 9.69 13.30 -9.63
C TYR A 177 9.39 12.06 -10.46
N GLY A 178 8.20 11.50 -10.26
CA GLY A 178 7.73 10.30 -10.95
C GLY A 178 6.62 10.61 -11.94
N VAL A 179 6.65 9.91 -13.07
CA VAL A 179 5.62 9.91 -14.12
C VAL A 179 4.98 8.53 -14.17
N LYS A 180 3.65 8.49 -14.23
CA LYS A 180 2.89 7.24 -14.29
C LYS A 180 2.91 6.68 -15.70
N LEU A 181 3.29 5.41 -15.84
CA LEU A 181 3.36 4.77 -17.15
C LEU A 181 1.96 4.46 -17.71
N ARG A 182 1.01 4.10 -16.83
CA ARG A 182 -0.38 3.79 -17.21
C ARG A 182 -1.38 4.49 -16.30
N ARG A 183 -1.84 5.66 -16.73
CA ARG A 183 -2.86 6.47 -16.03
C ARG A 183 -4.25 5.90 -16.24
N GLN A 184 -5.00 5.70 -15.16
CA GLN A 184 -6.39 5.28 -15.22
C GLN A 184 -7.36 6.47 -15.36
N ARG A 185 -8.57 6.18 -15.84
CA ARG A 185 -9.72 7.09 -15.82
C ARG A 185 -10.74 6.53 -14.83
N TYR A 186 -11.17 7.36 -13.91
CA TYR A 186 -12.19 7.00 -12.93
C TYR A 186 -13.59 7.01 -13.55
N ALA A 187 -14.56 6.38 -12.88
CA ALA A 187 -15.96 6.39 -13.30
C ALA A 187 -16.54 7.82 -13.41
N SER A 188 -16.00 8.78 -12.67
CA SER A 188 -16.33 10.21 -12.77
C SER A 188 -15.83 10.90 -14.05
N GLY A 189 -15.08 10.19 -14.91
CA GLY A 189 -14.45 10.73 -16.11
C GLY A 189 -13.12 11.44 -15.87
N GLN A 190 -12.78 11.73 -14.60
CA GLN A 190 -11.49 12.30 -14.22
C GLN A 190 -10.36 11.30 -14.50
N ARG A 191 -9.29 11.78 -15.12
CA ARG A 191 -8.07 11.01 -15.35
C ARG A 191 -7.08 11.30 -14.23
N GLU A 192 -6.39 10.28 -13.77
CA GLU A 192 -5.24 10.40 -12.85
C GLU A 192 -4.27 11.49 -13.29
N SER A 193 -3.58 12.14 -12.37
CA SER A 193 -2.52 13.12 -12.68
C SER A 193 -1.40 12.50 -13.54
N PHE A 194 -0.62 13.34 -14.24
CA PHE A 194 0.47 12.85 -15.10
C PHE A 194 1.60 12.19 -14.30
N GLY A 195 1.95 12.81 -13.18
CA GLY A 195 3.05 12.45 -12.31
C GLY A 195 2.98 13.31 -11.05
N ARG A 196 3.92 13.08 -10.13
CA ARG A 196 3.94 13.77 -8.84
C ARG A 196 5.37 13.95 -8.35
N PHE A 197 5.59 15.09 -7.69
CA PHE A 197 6.79 15.38 -6.95
C PHE A 197 6.66 14.90 -5.50
N HIS A 198 7.70 14.28 -4.98
CA HIS A 198 7.79 13.83 -3.59
C HIS A 198 9.07 14.39 -2.95
N LEU A 199 8.92 14.78 -1.69
CA LEU A 199 10.04 15.12 -0.81
C LEU A 199 9.95 14.20 0.40
N SER A 200 11.03 13.48 0.69
CA SER A 200 11.08 12.57 1.84
C SER A 200 12.43 12.60 2.55
N ILE A 201 12.46 12.06 3.77
CA ILE A 201 13.65 11.98 4.61
C ILE A 201 13.93 10.50 4.93
N GLY A 202 15.08 9.99 4.49
CA GLY A 202 15.59 8.67 4.84
C GLY A 202 14.70 7.50 4.40
N SER A 203 13.83 7.70 3.40
CA SER A 203 12.89 6.68 2.94
C SER A 203 13.30 6.10 1.60
N PHE A 204 13.58 4.80 1.58
CA PHE A 204 13.52 3.97 0.37
C PHE A 204 12.45 2.90 0.54
#